data_AF-B5VV93-F1
#
_entry.id   AF-B5VV93-F1
#
_cell.length_a   1.000
_cell.length_b   1.000
_cell.length_c   1.000
_cell.angle_alpha   90.00
_cell.angle_beta   90.00
_cell.angle_gamma   90.00
#
_symmetry.space_group_name_H-M   'P 1'
#
loop_
_entity.id
_entity.type
_entity.pdbx_description
1 polymer ?
#
loop_
_entity_poly.entity_id
_entity_poly.type
_entity_poly.pdbx_seq_one_letter_code
_entity_poly.pdbx_strand_id
1 'polypeptide(L)'
;MLTELKPKISELENLARAISYEHQRCLGSPQTALVPAYHAGVLLLQAQTKLTSTDWEGWLESIDISAQSADTYMQIARTWPGFLGVEIGIEAACIGEYAPQPKPLESEAQKEVEPPIEEVEPPIEEVEDYDTPIDVEFTPVPPEEEIPPKTELISFVIEGAVVPKARPRVTSNGTYLPPRYREWRNRAEVELYRQISERNLTNKFPLRRAAVTIRLFGNHRTNSDIDNLAGACLDALTLQGAGVLMDDRLSCLPKLRVEFFPDIPKTGVWIDIEPLSY
;
A
#
# COMPACT_ATOMS: atom_id res chain seq x y z
N MET A 1 -25.37 -34.25 22.20
CA MET A 1 -23.94 -33.88 22.29
C MET A 1 -23.39 -33.87 20.89
N LEU A 2 -23.14 -32.71 20.29
CA LEU A 2 -22.25 -32.50 19.13
C LEU A 2 -22.42 -31.05 18.65
N THR A 3 -21.79 -30.10 19.33
CA THR A 3 -21.50 -28.76 18.81
C THR A 3 -20.45 -28.14 19.72
N GLU A 4 -19.45 -27.46 19.14
CA GLU A 4 -18.37 -26.66 19.76
C GLU A 4 -16.91 -27.15 19.63
N LEU A 5 -16.57 -27.92 18.59
CA LEU A 5 -15.15 -28.14 18.21
C LEU A 5 -14.70 -27.47 16.90
N LYS A 6 -15.61 -26.79 16.17
CA LYS A 6 -15.31 -26.12 14.90
C LYS A 6 -14.69 -24.70 14.98
N PRO A 7 -14.83 -23.87 16.03
CA PRO A 7 -14.33 -22.49 15.97
C PRO A 7 -12.80 -22.38 16.15
N LYS A 8 -12.15 -23.25 16.93
CA LYS A 8 -10.70 -23.16 17.23
C LYS A 8 -9.78 -23.51 16.04
N ILE A 9 -10.18 -24.47 15.21
CA ILE A 9 -9.37 -24.91 14.05
C ILE A 9 -9.34 -23.81 13.00
N SER A 10 -10.47 -23.13 12.77
CA SER A 10 -10.58 -22.03 11.80
C SER A 10 -9.68 -20.83 12.15
N GLU A 11 -9.50 -20.53 13.43
CA GLU A 11 -8.66 -19.41 13.85
C GLU A 11 -7.16 -19.68 13.66
N LEU A 12 -6.68 -20.90 13.98
CA LEU A 12 -5.28 -21.26 13.77
C LEU A 12 -4.93 -21.36 12.28
N GLU A 13 -5.86 -21.83 11.44
CA GLU A 13 -5.69 -21.82 9.98
C GLU A 13 -5.62 -20.40 9.42
N ASN A 14 -6.44 -19.48 9.95
CA ASN A 14 -6.39 -18.06 9.57
C ASN A 14 -5.05 -17.41 9.99
N LEU A 15 -4.58 -17.70 11.20
CA LEU A 15 -3.26 -17.25 11.66
C LEU A 15 -2.15 -17.82 10.79
N ALA A 16 -2.17 -19.12 10.50
CA ALA A 16 -1.21 -19.79 9.62
C ALA A 16 -1.12 -19.07 8.27
N ARG A 17 -2.25 -18.81 7.62
CA ARG A 17 -2.29 -18.12 6.33
C ARG A 17 -1.74 -16.69 6.40
N ALA A 18 -2.07 -15.94 7.45
CA ALA A 18 -1.58 -14.58 7.65
C ALA A 18 -0.06 -14.55 7.93
N ILE A 19 0.43 -15.48 8.74
CA ILE A 19 1.86 -15.62 9.05
C ILE A 19 2.64 -16.02 7.79
N SER A 20 2.17 -17.02 7.04
CA SER A 20 2.82 -17.42 5.78
C SER A 20 2.83 -16.26 4.78
N TYR A 21 1.77 -15.46 4.70
CA TYR A 21 1.75 -14.26 3.85
C TYR A 21 2.86 -13.26 4.24
N GLU A 22 2.96 -12.90 5.52
CA GLU A 22 3.99 -11.97 5.99
C GLU A 22 5.41 -12.57 5.88
N HIS A 23 5.55 -13.88 6.08
CA HIS A 23 6.81 -14.58 5.86
C HIS A 23 7.23 -14.53 4.38
N GLN A 24 6.31 -14.76 3.44
CA GLN A 24 6.59 -14.62 2.01
C GLN A 24 6.93 -13.18 1.64
N ARG A 25 6.34 -12.17 2.29
CA ARG A 25 6.76 -10.76 2.14
C ARG A 25 8.18 -10.53 2.62
N CYS A 26 8.58 -11.14 3.75
CA CYS A 26 9.97 -11.13 4.20
C CYS A 26 10.90 -11.79 3.17
N LEU A 27 10.52 -12.91 2.55
CA LEU A 27 11.35 -13.63 1.57
C LEU A 27 11.40 -12.93 0.21
N GLY A 28 10.30 -12.35 -0.24
CA GLY A 28 10.19 -11.64 -1.52
C GLY A 28 10.86 -10.27 -1.48
N SER A 29 11.05 -9.70 -0.30
CA SER A 29 11.72 -8.41 -0.10
C SER A 29 12.52 -8.40 1.22
N PRO A 30 13.58 -9.24 1.36
CA PRO A 30 14.35 -9.40 2.60
C PRO A 30 15.04 -8.12 3.06
N GLN A 31 15.14 -7.19 2.13
CA GLN A 31 15.80 -5.91 2.22
C GLN A 31 14.89 -4.83 2.86
N THR A 32 13.57 -4.99 2.79
CA THR A 32 12.55 -4.12 3.43
C THR A 32 11.64 -4.91 4.37
N ALA A 33 12.15 -6.01 4.92
CA ALA A 33 11.35 -6.99 5.65
C ALA A 33 11.01 -6.59 7.09
N LEU A 34 11.40 -5.40 7.58
CA LEU A 34 11.28 -5.06 9.00
C LEU A 34 9.81 -5.01 9.48
N VAL A 35 8.94 -4.35 8.70
CA VAL A 35 7.50 -4.28 9.01
C VAL A 35 6.82 -5.66 8.83
N PRO A 36 6.99 -6.37 7.71
CA PRO A 36 6.51 -7.75 7.57
C PRO A 36 6.99 -8.69 8.69
N ALA A 37 8.25 -8.58 9.10
CA ALA A 37 8.84 -9.37 10.18
C ALA A 37 8.20 -9.04 11.54
N TYR A 38 7.91 -7.77 11.79
CA TYR A 38 7.16 -7.37 12.97
C TYR A 38 5.74 -7.96 12.96
N HIS A 39 5.00 -7.85 11.85
CA HIS A 39 3.64 -8.40 11.72
C HIS A 39 3.63 -9.92 11.91
N ALA A 40 4.52 -10.64 11.22
CA ALA A 40 4.70 -12.08 11.41
C ALA A 40 4.97 -12.40 12.88
N GLY A 41 5.81 -11.61 13.56
CA GLY A 41 6.12 -11.75 14.98
C GLY A 41 4.90 -11.59 15.90
N VAL A 42 4.06 -10.58 15.66
CA VAL A 42 2.81 -10.38 16.43
C VAL A 42 1.85 -11.56 16.24
N LEU A 43 1.65 -12.00 15.00
CA LEU A 43 0.78 -13.13 14.69
C LEU A 43 1.31 -14.45 15.28
N LEU A 44 2.64 -14.65 15.27
CA LEU A 44 3.29 -15.80 15.91
C LEU A 44 3.13 -15.77 17.43
N LEU A 45 3.22 -14.60 18.07
CA LEU A 45 2.92 -14.44 19.50
C LEU A 45 1.47 -14.79 19.82
N GLN A 46 0.51 -14.39 18.96
CA GLN A 46 -0.89 -14.79 19.11
C GLN A 46 -1.09 -16.29 18.95
N ALA A 47 -0.48 -16.92 17.94
CA ALA A 47 -0.54 -18.37 17.74
C ALA A 47 0.08 -19.15 18.91
N GLN A 48 1.19 -18.65 19.49
CA GLN A 48 1.85 -19.25 20.64
C GLN A 48 0.95 -19.29 21.89
N THR A 49 -0.02 -18.36 22.04
CA THR A 49 -1.00 -18.44 23.14
C THR A 49 -2.03 -19.56 22.97
N LYS A 50 -2.19 -20.09 21.75
CA LYS A 50 -3.22 -21.08 21.39
C LYS A 50 -2.67 -22.51 21.26
N LEU A 51 -1.35 -22.67 21.19
CA LEU A 51 -0.65 -23.94 21.02
C LEU A 51 0.11 -24.33 22.28
N THR A 52 0.26 -25.64 22.52
CA THR A 52 1.17 -26.11 23.57
C THR A 52 2.62 -26.06 23.08
N SER A 53 3.60 -26.07 23.98
CA SER A 53 5.02 -26.04 23.57
C SER A 53 5.43 -27.24 22.72
N THR A 54 4.77 -28.39 22.90
CA THR A 54 5.05 -29.63 22.16
C THR A 54 4.48 -29.59 20.74
N ASP A 55 3.38 -28.87 20.52
CA ASP A 55 2.72 -28.75 19.22
C ASP A 55 3.31 -27.60 18.37
N TRP A 56 4.10 -26.72 18.97
CA TRP A 56 4.62 -25.50 18.34
C TRP A 56 5.56 -25.79 17.16
N GLU A 57 6.56 -26.65 17.36
CA GLU A 57 7.56 -26.95 16.33
C GLU A 57 6.93 -27.63 15.11
N GLY A 58 6.09 -28.64 15.33
CA GLY A 58 5.38 -29.32 14.23
C GLY A 58 4.39 -28.43 13.50
N TRP A 59 3.78 -27.45 14.20
CA TRP A 59 2.91 -26.47 13.56
C TRP A 59 3.69 -25.45 12.71
N LEU A 60 4.85 -24.97 13.17
CA LEU A 60 5.72 -24.10 12.38
C LEU A 60 6.20 -24.76 11.09
N GLU A 61 6.58 -26.04 11.14
CA GLU A 61 6.92 -26.81 9.96
C GLU A 61 5.74 -26.92 8.98
N SER A 62 4.52 -27.09 9.49
CA SER A 62 3.31 -27.18 8.64
C SER A 62 3.01 -25.91 7.84
N ILE A 63 3.53 -24.75 8.26
CA ILE A 63 3.34 -23.45 7.60
C ILE A 63 4.60 -22.95 6.87
N ASP A 64 5.62 -23.82 6.73
CA ASP A 64 6.89 -23.57 6.05
C ASP A 64 7.73 -22.44 6.67
N ILE A 65 7.80 -22.41 8.02
CA ILE A 65 8.58 -21.42 8.76
C ILE A 65 9.56 -22.11 9.70
N SER A 66 10.84 -21.75 9.61
CA SER A 66 11.86 -22.26 10.53
C SER A 66 11.69 -21.69 11.94
N ALA A 67 12.04 -22.48 12.96
CA ALA A 67 12.06 -22.02 14.35
C ALA A 67 12.91 -20.74 14.53
N GLN A 68 14.06 -20.67 13.84
CA GLN A 68 14.93 -19.49 13.86
C GLN A 68 14.27 -18.23 13.29
N SER A 69 13.54 -18.36 12.17
CA SER A 69 12.78 -17.26 11.58
C SER A 69 11.67 -16.82 12.52
N ALA A 70 10.93 -17.77 13.10
CA ALA A 70 9.87 -17.48 14.06
C ALA A 70 10.41 -16.74 15.29
N ASP A 71 11.50 -17.21 15.88
CA ASP A 71 12.16 -16.56 17.02
C ASP A 71 12.61 -15.13 16.68
N THR A 72 13.20 -14.94 15.51
CA THR A 72 13.65 -13.62 15.05
C THR A 72 12.47 -12.65 14.93
N TYR A 73 11.38 -13.08 14.29
CA TYR A 73 10.17 -12.26 14.13
C TYR A 73 9.52 -11.94 15.47
N MET A 74 9.38 -12.94 16.34
CA MET A 74 8.82 -12.77 17.68
C MET A 74 9.71 -11.87 18.56
N GLN A 75 11.03 -11.94 18.41
CA GLN A 75 11.96 -11.04 19.09
C GLN A 75 11.80 -9.60 18.60
N ILE A 76 11.66 -9.38 17.29
CA ILE A 76 11.34 -8.06 16.71
C ILE A 76 10.03 -7.54 17.31
N ALA A 77 8.98 -8.36 17.37
CA ALA A 77 7.70 -7.96 17.94
C ALA A 77 7.77 -7.66 19.46
N ARG A 78 8.49 -8.48 20.23
CA ARG A 78 8.66 -8.31 21.68
C ARG A 78 9.53 -7.11 22.07
N THR A 79 10.60 -6.86 21.31
CA THR A 79 11.51 -5.74 21.60
C THR A 79 10.91 -4.40 21.22
N TRP A 80 9.83 -4.41 20.43
CA TRP A 80 9.11 -3.22 19.98
C TRP A 80 7.65 -3.19 20.50
N PRO A 81 7.42 -3.28 21.83
CA PRO A 81 6.07 -3.23 22.39
C PRO A 81 5.56 -1.80 22.31
N GLY A 82 4.40 -1.60 21.68
CA GLY A 82 3.81 -0.27 21.46
C GLY A 82 4.13 0.36 20.10
N PHE A 83 4.81 -0.36 19.19
CA PHE A 83 4.87 0.05 17.79
C PHE A 83 3.46 -0.07 17.17
N LEU A 84 2.79 -1.23 17.25
CA LEU A 84 1.40 -1.50 16.84
C LEU A 84 0.44 -1.57 18.04
N GLY A 85 -0.20 -0.46 18.40
CA GLY A 85 -1.26 -0.41 19.43
C GLY A 85 -2.65 -0.84 18.95
N VAL A 86 -2.77 -1.63 17.88
CA VAL A 86 -4.05 -2.04 17.30
C VAL A 86 -4.08 -3.55 17.15
N GLU A 87 -5.12 -4.20 17.67
CA GLU A 87 -5.43 -5.60 17.35
C GLU A 87 -5.62 -5.71 15.84
N ILE A 88 -4.68 -6.37 15.16
CA ILE A 88 -4.73 -6.60 13.72
C ILE A 88 -5.84 -7.63 13.44
N GLY A 89 -7.08 -7.15 13.29
CA GLY A 89 -8.21 -7.94 12.81
C GLY A 89 -8.13 -8.08 11.29
N ILE A 90 -7.42 -9.09 10.78
CA ILE A 90 -7.41 -9.42 9.35
C ILE A 90 -8.63 -10.31 9.07
N GLU A 91 -9.70 -9.72 8.54
CA GLU A 91 -10.77 -10.51 7.94
C GLU A 91 -10.25 -11.27 6.71
N ALA A 92 -10.39 -12.59 6.78
CA ALA A 92 -9.97 -13.64 5.87
C ALA A 92 -10.32 -13.48 4.36
N ALA A 93 -11.03 -12.42 3.97
CA ALA A 93 -11.68 -12.28 2.67
C ALA A 93 -10.78 -11.74 1.55
N CYS A 94 -9.64 -11.11 1.85
CA CYS A 94 -8.80 -10.48 0.81
C CYS A 94 -7.70 -11.40 0.22
N ILE A 95 -7.56 -12.64 0.70
CA ILE A 95 -6.39 -13.51 0.38
C ILE A 95 -6.65 -14.40 -0.85
N GLY A 96 -7.86 -14.36 -1.43
CA GLY A 96 -8.23 -15.24 -2.55
C GLY A 96 -7.70 -14.83 -3.92
N GLU A 97 -7.33 -13.57 -4.14
CA GLU A 97 -7.04 -13.07 -5.51
C GLU A 97 -5.56 -12.96 -5.87
N TYR A 98 -4.63 -13.25 -4.95
CA TYR A 98 -3.19 -13.05 -5.18
C TYR A 98 -2.33 -14.26 -4.81
N ALA A 99 -2.77 -15.47 -5.18
CA ALA A 99 -1.83 -16.57 -5.35
C ALA A 99 -0.96 -16.28 -6.58
N PRO A 100 0.38 -16.20 -6.45
CA PRO A 100 1.25 -16.01 -7.60
C PRO A 100 1.13 -17.23 -8.53
N GLN A 101 0.59 -17.03 -9.72
CA GLN A 101 0.55 -18.04 -10.76
C GLN A 101 1.99 -18.38 -11.19
N PRO A 102 2.34 -19.66 -11.40
CA PRO A 102 3.67 -20.05 -11.85
C PRO A 102 3.94 -19.48 -13.25
N LYS A 103 5.13 -18.90 -13.44
CA LYS A 103 5.59 -18.36 -14.73
C LYS A 103 5.63 -19.46 -15.80
N PRO A 104 5.00 -19.25 -16.97
CA PRO A 104 5.28 -20.06 -18.14
C PRO A 104 6.60 -19.65 -18.80
N LEU A 105 7.31 -20.66 -19.30
CA LEU A 105 8.57 -20.65 -20.03
C LEU A 105 8.52 -19.74 -21.28
N GLU A 106 9.66 -19.11 -21.60
CA GLU A 106 9.90 -18.32 -22.81
C GLU A 106 9.74 -19.14 -24.10
N SER A 107 9.12 -18.55 -25.12
CA SER A 107 9.38 -18.89 -26.53
C SER A 107 9.18 -17.69 -27.46
N GLU A 108 10.31 -17.28 -28.03
CA GLU A 108 10.60 -16.60 -29.30
C GLU A 108 9.49 -15.88 -30.10
N ALA A 109 9.75 -14.59 -30.30
CA ALA A 109 9.62 -13.78 -31.51
C ALA A 109 8.65 -14.22 -32.62
N GLN A 110 7.67 -13.36 -32.91
CA GLN A 110 7.30 -13.01 -34.27
C GLN A 110 6.73 -11.58 -34.33
N LYS A 111 6.99 -10.95 -35.47
CA LYS A 111 6.90 -9.52 -35.77
C LYS A 111 5.77 -9.36 -36.79
N GLU A 112 4.69 -8.69 -36.44
CA GLU A 112 3.59 -8.27 -37.35
C GLU A 112 3.25 -6.82 -36.97
N VAL A 113 3.80 -5.81 -37.65
CA VAL A 113 3.26 -5.11 -38.84
C VAL A 113 1.82 -4.61 -38.63
N GLU A 114 1.71 -3.37 -38.17
CA GLU A 114 0.47 -2.56 -38.17
C GLU A 114 0.02 -2.25 -39.61
N PRO A 115 -1.28 -2.28 -39.92
CA PRO A 115 -1.84 -1.51 -41.01
C PRO A 115 -2.37 -0.14 -40.51
N PRO A 116 -2.31 0.92 -41.35
CA PRO A 116 -2.66 2.27 -40.94
C PRO A 116 -4.19 2.46 -40.92
N ILE A 117 -4.70 3.11 -39.88
CA ILE A 117 -6.10 3.54 -39.80
C ILE A 117 -6.15 5.04 -40.08
N GLU A 118 -6.99 5.35 -41.07
CA GLU A 118 -7.26 6.57 -41.79
C GLU A 118 -7.83 7.69 -40.90
N GLU A 119 -7.26 8.89 -40.99
CA GLU A 119 -7.77 10.12 -40.36
C GLU A 119 -9.11 10.51 -41.00
N VAL A 120 -10.18 10.49 -40.21
CA VAL A 120 -11.47 11.08 -40.59
C VAL A 120 -11.71 12.30 -39.70
N GLU A 121 -11.48 13.49 -40.25
CA GLU A 121 -11.88 14.75 -39.63
C GLU A 121 -13.42 14.87 -39.63
N PRO A 122 -14.07 15.21 -38.50
CA PRO A 122 -15.46 15.60 -38.52
C PRO A 122 -15.61 17.05 -39.04
N PRO A 123 -16.69 17.37 -39.76
CA PRO A 123 -16.90 18.68 -40.37
C PRO A 123 -17.13 19.76 -39.31
N ILE A 124 -16.56 20.93 -39.58
CA ILE A 124 -16.71 22.16 -38.83
C ILE A 124 -18.12 22.69 -39.10
N GLU A 125 -19.03 22.63 -38.10
CA GLU A 125 -20.32 23.32 -38.17
C GLU A 125 -20.15 24.80 -37.83
N GLU A 126 -20.79 25.64 -38.64
CA GLU A 126 -20.75 27.10 -38.63
C GLU A 126 -21.32 27.66 -37.31
N VAL A 127 -20.65 28.68 -36.78
CA VAL A 127 -21.07 29.41 -35.58
C VAL A 127 -22.17 30.39 -36.00
N GLU A 128 -23.42 30.10 -35.68
CA GLU A 128 -24.52 31.06 -35.80
C GLU A 128 -24.55 32.02 -34.59
N ASP A 129 -24.77 33.28 -34.92
CA ASP A 129 -24.75 34.48 -34.09
C ASP A 129 -26.03 34.56 -33.23
N TYR A 130 -25.91 34.44 -31.91
CA TYR A 130 -27.07 34.50 -30.99
C TYR A 130 -27.22 35.91 -30.40
N ASP A 131 -27.91 36.79 -31.13
CA ASP A 131 -28.42 38.06 -30.60
C ASP A 131 -29.96 37.98 -30.50
N THR A 132 -30.44 37.04 -29.68
CA THR A 132 -31.84 36.99 -29.24
C THR A 132 -31.91 36.96 -27.71
N PRO A 133 -32.74 37.82 -27.08
CA PRO A 133 -32.94 37.78 -25.63
C PRO A 133 -33.68 36.50 -25.24
N ILE A 134 -32.96 35.58 -24.60
CA ILE A 134 -33.52 34.35 -24.04
C ILE A 134 -34.31 34.73 -22.78
N ASP A 135 -35.63 34.56 -22.84
CA ASP A 135 -36.50 34.52 -21.68
C ASP A 135 -36.16 33.25 -20.88
N VAL A 136 -35.39 33.41 -19.80
CA VAL A 136 -35.02 32.30 -18.92
C VAL A 136 -36.20 32.02 -17.99
N GLU A 137 -37.08 31.10 -18.38
CA GLU A 137 -38.05 30.51 -17.46
C GLU A 137 -37.27 29.82 -16.32
N PHE A 138 -37.50 30.27 -15.08
CA PHE A 138 -36.95 29.67 -13.87
C PHE A 138 -37.46 28.23 -13.72
N THR A 139 -36.69 27.25 -14.17
CA THR A 139 -36.89 25.86 -13.76
C THR A 139 -36.53 25.74 -12.26
N PRO A 140 -37.41 25.20 -11.41
CA PRO A 140 -37.13 25.02 -10.00
C PRO A 140 -35.94 24.08 -9.81
N VAL A 141 -35.02 24.51 -8.93
CA VAL A 141 -33.82 23.78 -8.50
C VAL A 141 -34.22 22.35 -8.09
N PRO A 142 -33.58 21.29 -8.63
CA PRO A 142 -33.79 19.93 -8.16
C PRO A 142 -33.47 19.85 -6.66
N PRO A 143 -34.21 19.06 -5.87
CA PRO A 143 -34.04 19.04 -4.43
C PRO A 143 -32.64 18.55 -4.07
N GLU A 144 -31.97 19.34 -3.21
CA GLU A 144 -30.79 19.05 -2.40
C GLU A 144 -29.89 17.92 -2.93
N GLU A 145 -28.82 18.30 -3.64
CA GLU A 145 -27.62 17.47 -3.68
C GLU A 145 -27.21 17.16 -2.24
N GLU A 146 -27.37 15.90 -1.84
CA GLU A 146 -26.84 15.37 -0.59
C GLU A 146 -25.36 15.78 -0.52
N ILE A 147 -25.02 16.68 0.41
CA ILE A 147 -23.64 17.06 0.66
C ILE A 147 -22.87 15.77 0.89
N PRO A 148 -21.91 15.39 0.03
CA PRO A 148 -21.23 14.12 0.17
C PRO A 148 -20.62 14.05 1.57
N PRO A 149 -20.71 12.90 2.26
CA PRO A 149 -20.20 12.77 3.62
C PRO A 149 -18.76 13.24 3.62
N LYS A 150 -18.45 14.22 4.48
CA LYS A 150 -17.12 14.82 4.59
C LYS A 150 -16.11 13.73 4.92
N THR A 151 -15.38 13.26 3.91
CA THR A 151 -14.43 12.17 4.09
C THR A 151 -13.29 12.64 4.99
N GLU A 152 -12.94 11.84 5.99
CA GLU A 152 -11.86 12.16 6.92
C GLU A 152 -10.52 12.20 6.17
N LEU A 153 -9.85 13.36 6.20
CA LEU A 153 -8.54 13.54 5.57
C LEU A 153 -7.45 12.96 6.47
N ILE A 154 -6.64 12.05 5.92
CA ILE A 154 -5.55 11.39 6.64
C ILE A 154 -4.22 12.03 6.22
N SER A 155 -3.55 12.74 7.14
CA SER A 155 -2.32 13.49 6.84
C SER A 155 -1.10 12.91 7.53
N PHE A 156 -0.09 12.47 6.78
CA PHE A 156 1.19 12.01 7.30
C PHE A 156 2.32 13.01 7.05
N VAL A 157 3.34 12.96 7.91
CA VAL A 157 4.58 13.74 7.73
C VAL A 157 5.80 12.83 7.81
N ILE A 158 6.63 12.77 6.78
CA ILE A 158 7.90 12.04 6.85
C ILE A 158 9.03 13.05 6.85
N GLU A 159 9.85 13.04 7.90
CA GLU A 159 10.98 13.96 8.03
C GLU A 159 12.21 13.53 7.21
N GLY A 160 12.92 14.53 6.68
CA GLY A 160 14.13 14.37 5.88
C GLY A 160 13.88 14.28 4.38
N ALA A 161 14.96 14.36 3.61
CA ALA A 161 14.88 14.32 2.15
C ALA A 161 14.38 12.96 1.65
N VAL A 162 13.46 13.00 0.69
CA VAL A 162 12.96 11.81 0.00
C VAL A 162 14.06 11.28 -0.92
N VAL A 163 14.34 9.98 -0.85
CA VAL A 163 15.26 9.34 -1.79
C VAL A 163 14.45 8.90 -3.02
N PRO A 164 14.76 9.41 -4.23
CA PRO A 164 14.02 9.06 -5.44
C PRO A 164 13.96 7.55 -5.66
N LYS A 165 12.82 7.06 -6.17
CA LYS A 165 12.59 5.66 -6.48
C LYS A 165 13.71 5.12 -7.34
N ALA A 166 14.40 4.11 -6.82
CA ALA A 166 15.50 3.48 -7.52
C ALA A 166 15.03 2.30 -8.34
N ARG A 167 15.53 2.17 -9.57
CA ARG A 167 15.34 0.95 -10.36
C ARG A 167 16.04 -0.23 -9.67
N PRO A 168 15.40 -1.42 -9.59
CA PRO A 168 16.08 -2.61 -9.12
C PRO A 168 17.36 -2.87 -9.91
N ARG A 169 18.38 -3.40 -9.24
CA ARG A 169 19.67 -3.79 -9.81
C ARG A 169 19.69 -5.29 -9.98
N VAL A 170 20.00 -5.73 -11.19
CA VAL A 170 20.10 -7.15 -11.53
C VAL A 170 21.54 -7.59 -11.42
N THR A 171 21.78 -8.69 -10.73
CA THR A 171 23.09 -9.35 -10.63
C THR A 171 22.91 -10.85 -10.86
N SER A 172 24.03 -11.57 -11.01
CA SER A 172 24.02 -13.04 -11.04
C SER A 172 23.34 -13.67 -9.82
N ASN A 173 23.32 -12.96 -8.68
CA ASN A 173 22.76 -13.42 -7.41
C ASN A 173 21.33 -12.91 -7.18
N GLY A 174 20.66 -12.40 -8.22
CA GLY A 174 19.29 -11.90 -8.17
C GLY A 174 19.18 -10.38 -8.26
N THR A 175 17.95 -9.92 -7.99
CA THR A 175 17.57 -8.51 -8.13
C THR A 175 17.47 -7.85 -6.75
N TYR A 176 18.07 -6.68 -6.57
CA TYR A 176 18.03 -5.95 -5.30
C TYR A 176 17.81 -4.45 -5.48
N LEU A 177 17.22 -3.81 -4.47
CA LEU A 177 17.10 -2.34 -4.44
C LEU A 177 18.36 -1.71 -3.84
N PRO A 178 18.85 -0.57 -4.35
CA PRO A 178 20.01 0.12 -3.78
C PRO A 178 19.87 0.41 -2.27
N PRO A 179 20.95 0.25 -1.47
CA PRO A 179 20.89 0.36 -0.01
C PRO A 179 20.29 1.68 0.49
N ARG A 180 20.70 2.82 -0.09
CA ARG A 180 20.21 4.15 0.31
C ARG A 180 18.70 4.32 0.14
N TYR A 181 18.14 3.80 -0.96
CA TYR A 181 16.70 3.88 -1.21
C TYR A 181 15.92 2.98 -0.23
N ARG A 182 16.44 1.78 0.01
CA ARG A 182 15.91 0.81 0.97
C ARG A 182 15.90 1.35 2.41
N GLU A 183 17.01 1.92 2.86
CA GLU A 183 17.11 2.53 4.19
C GLU A 183 16.11 3.68 4.36
N TRP A 184 15.96 4.52 3.34
CA TRP A 184 14.96 5.57 3.34
C TRP A 184 13.54 5.00 3.42
N ARG A 185 13.22 4.00 2.59
CA ARG A 185 11.91 3.35 2.55
C ARG A 185 11.55 2.71 3.90
N ASN A 186 12.47 1.97 4.52
CA ASN A 186 12.25 1.36 5.83
C ASN A 186 11.94 2.43 6.90
N ARG A 187 12.68 3.55 6.91
CA ARG A 187 12.38 4.66 7.85
C ARG A 187 11.03 5.31 7.58
N ALA A 188 10.67 5.50 6.31
CA ALA A 188 9.39 6.06 5.91
C ALA A 188 8.22 5.15 6.35
N GLU A 189 8.32 3.84 6.10
CA GLU A 189 7.33 2.86 6.52
C GLU A 189 7.16 2.85 8.04
N VAL A 190 8.27 2.90 8.78
CA VAL A 190 8.27 2.95 10.25
C VAL A 190 7.58 4.21 10.78
N GLU A 191 7.84 5.36 10.15
CA GLU A 191 7.26 6.63 10.56
C GLU A 191 5.76 6.74 10.23
N LEU A 192 5.36 6.26 9.05
CA LEU A 192 3.94 6.13 8.68
C LEU A 192 3.21 5.24 9.69
N TYR A 193 3.81 4.10 9.99
CA TYR A 193 3.27 3.15 10.94
C TYR A 193 3.05 3.80 12.32
N ARG A 194 4.08 4.46 12.87
CA ARG A 194 4.03 5.19 14.15
C ARG A 194 2.88 6.20 14.18
N GLN A 195 2.69 6.96 13.09
CA GLN A 195 1.61 7.93 13.01
C GLN A 195 0.23 7.30 12.91
N ILE A 196 0.09 6.12 12.32
CA ILE A 196 -1.18 5.38 12.27
C ILE A 196 -1.53 4.85 13.67
N SER A 197 -0.57 4.30 14.42
CA SER A 197 -0.85 3.72 15.74
C SER A 197 -1.11 4.76 16.83
N GLU A 198 -0.45 5.91 16.76
CA GLU A 198 -0.68 7.01 17.70
C GLU A 198 -2.01 7.74 17.46
N ARG A 199 -2.58 7.60 16.26
CA ARG A 199 -3.83 8.27 15.88
C ARG A 199 -4.96 7.27 15.92
N ASN A 200 -6.02 7.58 16.65
CA ASN A 200 -7.27 6.80 16.63
C ASN A 200 -8.04 7.05 15.32
N LEU A 201 -7.43 6.70 14.18
CA LEU A 201 -8.04 6.83 12.86
C LEU A 201 -9.23 5.88 12.76
N THR A 202 -10.35 6.38 12.27
CA THR A 202 -11.57 5.57 12.11
C THR A 202 -11.54 4.69 10.86
N ASN A 203 -10.63 5.00 9.92
CA ASN A 203 -10.51 4.31 8.65
C ASN A 203 -9.93 2.90 8.82
N LYS A 204 -10.51 1.93 8.10
CA LYS A 204 -9.95 0.59 7.96
C LYS A 204 -8.89 0.59 6.86
N PHE A 205 -7.66 0.26 7.24
CA PHE A 205 -6.56 0.04 6.30
C PHE A 205 -6.47 -1.45 5.88
N PRO A 206 -5.94 -1.76 4.69
CA PRO A 206 -5.52 -0.83 3.63
C PRO A 206 -6.72 -0.18 2.91
N LEU A 207 -6.58 1.08 2.52
CA LEU A 207 -7.58 1.77 1.71
C LEU A 207 -7.59 1.18 0.29
N ARG A 208 -8.79 0.82 -0.18
CA ARG A 208 -8.97 0.24 -1.52
C ARG A 208 -9.05 1.28 -2.64
N ARG A 209 -9.42 2.51 -2.29
CA ARG A 209 -9.56 3.62 -3.23
C ARG A 209 -9.34 4.95 -2.51
N ALA A 210 -8.39 5.77 -2.99
CA ALA A 210 -8.07 7.05 -2.37
C ALA A 210 -7.49 8.06 -3.36
N ALA A 211 -7.69 9.35 -3.08
CA ALA A 211 -6.91 10.43 -3.69
C ALA A 211 -5.71 10.76 -2.80
N VAL A 212 -4.55 10.97 -3.39
CA VAL A 212 -3.30 11.25 -2.67
C VAL A 212 -2.71 12.58 -3.13
N THR A 213 -2.36 13.44 -2.17
CA THR A 213 -1.58 14.65 -2.40
C THR A 213 -0.25 14.56 -1.67
N ILE A 214 0.85 14.64 -2.42
CA ILE A 214 2.21 14.60 -1.92
C ILE A 214 2.79 16.01 -2.01
N ARG A 215 3.14 16.61 -0.87
CA ARG A 215 3.79 17.92 -0.82
C ARG A 215 5.21 17.77 -0.27
N LEU A 216 6.18 17.82 -1.18
CA LEU A 216 7.59 17.82 -0.85
C LEU A 216 7.97 19.21 -0.34
N PHE A 217 8.69 19.30 0.77
CA PHE A 217 9.10 20.60 1.30
C PHE A 217 10.57 20.63 1.75
N GLY A 218 11.16 21.82 1.66
CA GLY A 218 12.55 22.09 2.03
C GLY A 218 13.56 21.58 1.00
N ASN A 219 14.72 21.15 1.48
CA ASN A 219 15.86 20.87 0.63
C ASN A 219 15.89 19.41 0.12
N HIS A 220 15.12 19.15 -0.93
CA HIS A 220 15.22 17.92 -1.72
C HIS A 220 16.26 18.08 -2.84
N ARG A 221 16.82 16.96 -3.32
CA ARG A 221 17.79 17.01 -4.42
C ARG A 221 17.10 17.53 -5.69
N THR A 222 17.44 18.74 -6.11
CA THR A 222 16.81 19.47 -7.23
C THR A 222 16.96 18.79 -8.59
N ASN A 223 18.01 18.00 -8.80
CA ASN A 223 18.20 17.19 -10.02
C ASN A 223 17.44 15.85 -9.97
N SER A 224 16.42 15.71 -9.12
CA SER A 224 15.60 14.50 -9.05
C SER A 224 14.28 14.73 -9.76
N ASP A 225 13.82 13.73 -10.49
CA ASP A 225 12.51 13.79 -11.13
C ASP A 225 11.40 13.67 -10.06
N ILE A 226 10.40 14.54 -10.17
CA ILE A 226 9.31 14.63 -9.20
C ILE A 226 8.45 13.35 -9.15
N ASP A 227 8.32 12.65 -10.28
CA ASP A 227 7.64 11.36 -10.39
C ASP A 227 8.41 10.26 -9.64
N ASN A 228 9.74 10.27 -9.67
CA ASN A 228 10.56 9.34 -8.89
C ASN A 228 10.45 9.61 -7.38
N LEU A 229 10.32 10.87 -6.96
CA LEU A 229 10.04 11.21 -5.56
C LEU A 229 8.63 10.77 -5.14
N ALA A 230 7.63 11.02 -6.00
CA ALA A 230 6.27 10.56 -5.76
C ALA A 230 6.18 9.03 -5.68
N GLY A 231 6.81 8.33 -6.62
CA GLY A 231 6.87 6.87 -6.65
C GLY A 231 7.52 6.28 -5.40
N ALA A 232 8.51 6.96 -4.81
CA ALA A 232 9.12 6.53 -3.55
C ALA A 232 8.12 6.62 -2.38
N CYS A 233 7.35 7.71 -2.30
CA CYS A 233 6.30 7.86 -1.29
C CYS A 233 5.18 6.82 -1.49
N LEU A 234 4.77 6.57 -2.74
CA LEU A 234 3.75 5.55 -3.03
C LEU A 234 4.21 4.15 -2.63
N ASP A 235 5.45 3.77 -2.95
CA ASP A 235 6.01 2.48 -2.54
C ASP A 235 5.94 2.27 -1.01
N ALA A 236 6.17 3.33 -0.23
CA ALA A 236 6.08 3.30 1.22
C ALA A 236 4.63 3.21 1.74
N LEU A 237 3.64 3.71 0.98
CA LEU A 237 2.22 3.68 1.36
C LEU A 237 1.53 2.35 1.01
N THR A 238 1.96 1.66 -0.04
CA THR A 238 1.30 0.44 -0.53
C THR A 238 1.30 -0.70 0.50
N LEU A 239 0.56 -1.77 0.20
CA LEU A 239 0.52 -3.00 0.99
C LEU A 239 1.90 -3.61 1.22
N GLN A 240 2.84 -3.44 0.30
CA GLN A 240 4.21 -3.93 0.47
C GLN A 240 5.03 -3.06 1.42
N GLY A 241 4.66 -1.80 1.63
CA GLY A 241 5.22 -0.91 2.63
C GLY A 241 4.40 -0.87 3.92
N ALA A 242 3.93 0.31 4.31
CA ALA A 242 3.20 0.57 5.54
C ALA A 242 1.75 0.05 5.53
N GLY A 243 1.21 -0.38 4.38
CA GLY A 243 -0.14 -0.94 4.30
C GLY A 243 -1.26 0.09 4.40
N VAL A 244 -0.99 1.35 4.07
CA VAL A 244 -1.99 2.43 4.03
C VAL A 244 -2.89 2.29 2.81
N LEU A 245 -2.31 2.01 1.65
CA LEU A 245 -3.02 1.81 0.40
C LEU A 245 -2.94 0.35 -0.02
N MET A 246 -3.99 -0.16 -0.65
CA MET A 246 -3.98 -1.52 -1.21
C MET A 246 -2.90 -1.64 -2.30
N ASP A 247 -2.81 -0.63 -3.16
CA ASP A 247 -1.93 -0.59 -4.33
C ASP A 247 -1.75 0.86 -4.82
N ASP A 248 -0.80 1.12 -5.72
CA ASP A 248 -0.63 2.41 -6.41
C ASP A 248 -1.22 2.44 -7.83
N ARG A 249 -1.81 1.31 -8.30
CA ARG A 249 -2.56 1.23 -9.56
C ARG A 249 -3.75 2.19 -9.62
N LEU A 250 -4.12 2.60 -10.85
CA LEU A 250 -5.23 3.53 -11.14
C LEU A 250 -6.58 3.15 -10.51
N SER A 251 -6.86 1.85 -10.33
CA SER A 251 -8.09 1.40 -9.66
C SER A 251 -8.13 1.78 -8.18
N CYS A 252 -6.97 1.82 -7.52
CA CYS A 252 -6.79 2.18 -6.12
C CYS A 252 -6.46 3.67 -5.94
N LEU A 253 -5.63 4.23 -6.82
CA LEU A 253 -5.19 5.63 -6.77
C LEU A 253 -5.59 6.36 -8.06
N PRO A 254 -6.87 6.75 -8.21
CA PRO A 254 -7.35 7.46 -9.40
C PRO A 254 -6.93 8.94 -9.44
N LYS A 255 -6.46 9.53 -8.34
CA LYS A 255 -6.07 10.94 -8.24
C LYS A 255 -4.75 11.08 -7.49
N LEU A 256 -3.73 11.59 -8.17
CA LEU A 256 -2.42 11.92 -7.59
C LEU A 256 -2.11 13.40 -7.85
N ARG A 257 -1.75 14.12 -6.80
CA ARG A 257 -1.20 15.48 -6.89
C ARG A 257 0.17 15.51 -6.24
N VAL A 258 1.14 16.13 -6.89
CA VAL A 258 2.50 16.26 -6.36
C VAL A 258 2.96 17.70 -6.48
N GLU A 259 3.39 18.28 -5.37
CA GLU A 259 3.78 19.69 -5.25
C GLU A 259 5.14 19.78 -4.52
N PHE A 260 5.92 20.81 -4.83
CA PHE A 260 7.21 21.07 -4.19
C PHE A 260 7.29 22.49 -3.65
N PHE A 261 7.65 22.62 -2.37
CA PHE A 261 7.74 23.87 -1.61
C PHE A 261 9.18 24.08 -1.10
N PRO A 262 10.05 24.76 -1.85
CA PRO A 262 11.49 24.85 -1.52
C PRO A 262 11.78 25.74 -0.30
N ASP A 263 10.92 26.73 -0.03
CA ASP A 263 11.21 27.79 0.94
C ASP A 263 10.96 27.40 2.41
N ILE A 264 10.59 26.15 2.66
CA ILE A 264 10.32 25.64 4.00
C ILE A 264 11.66 25.28 4.69
N PRO A 265 11.98 25.84 5.87
CA PRO A 265 13.29 25.60 6.52
C PRO A 265 13.58 24.14 6.87
N LYS A 266 12.53 23.38 7.19
CA LYS A 266 12.62 21.93 7.44
C LYS A 266 12.54 21.19 6.11
N THR A 267 13.13 19.99 6.05
CA THR A 267 13.01 19.11 4.89
C THR A 267 12.14 17.91 5.22
N GLY A 268 11.22 17.56 4.33
CA GLY A 268 10.31 16.44 4.52
C GLY A 268 9.26 16.32 3.43
N VAL A 269 8.25 15.50 3.69
CA VAL A 269 7.09 15.35 2.82
C VAL A 269 5.81 15.27 3.66
N TRP A 270 4.78 16.00 3.22
CA TRP A 270 3.41 15.82 3.67
C TRP A 270 2.67 14.92 2.69
N ILE A 271 1.93 13.96 3.21
CA ILE A 271 1.11 13.04 2.42
C ILE A 271 -0.31 13.13 2.95
N ASP A 272 -1.18 13.77 2.18
CA ASP A 272 -2.60 13.83 2.47
C ASP A 272 -3.34 12.79 1.65
N ILE A 273 -4.20 12.02 2.31
CA ILE A 273 -4.96 10.93 1.71
C ILE A 273 -6.43 11.15 2.02
N GLU A 274 -7.22 11.23 0.95
CA GLU A 274 -8.67 11.30 0.99
C GLU A 274 -9.22 9.94 0.55
N PRO A 275 -9.79 9.12 1.45
CA PRO A 275 -10.52 7.93 1.06
C PRO A 275 -11.64 8.28 0.07
N LEU A 276 -11.81 7.48 -0.97
CA LEU A 276 -12.88 7.68 -1.93
C LEU A 276 -13.94 6.59 -1.76
N SER A 277 -15.21 7.01 -1.67
CA SER A 277 -16.35 6.12 -1.77
C SER A 277 -16.40 5.47 -3.16
N TYR A 278 -16.94 4.25 -3.22
CA TYR A 278 -17.30 3.60 -4.49
C TYR A 278 -18.56 4.22 -5.08
#